data_AF-A0A7S2LSL9-F1
#
_entry.id   AF-A0A7S2LSL9-F1
#
_cell.length_a   1.000
_cell.length_b   1.000
_cell.length_c   1.000
_cell.angle_alpha   90.00
_cell.angle_beta   90.00
_cell.angle_gamma   90.00
#
_symmetry.space_group_name_H-M   'P 1'
#
loop_
_entity.id
_entity.type
_entity.pdbx_description
1 polymer ?
#
loop_
_entity_poly.entity_id
_entity_poly.type
_entity_poly.pdbx_seq_one_letter_code
_entity_poly.pdbx_strand_id
1 'polypeptide(L)'
;RCQVHQGPSCATTGDDDITSYISSTKQIIKMLKVLCAIFAASTAGLLIASIVLGTQDNSDSTTEEVFVRYTPEAKFIKDPMTGTNVCDGAKAVIENTACFVNDTVAVLGQAGANVTEGYVGDLDMSDTPPFTDAYFTGGLCPVNVHWHLGAEHLSVGQYDADGKGPEDDHEGHDHRALAEDARLGGRCHHYDSADAKFTTEYDWEHCVGMHVGETYEVHWPHSIAGACGTVDQYQTPFYDGVFCHIERLGNLTGLQNMVAVQGQVFTIVNDEDYYFPDLMRGMIVDEGLGMGVEVTKYTGSTTGTSRDNEVCSGYAPITWQVDRKCHMVSASTFDKMCADMKAQRDDMSDDLYAHGSRIVVSDALAANNQVNRDRY
;
A
#
# COMPACT_ATOMS: atom_id res chain seq x y z
N ARG A 1 85.18 17.39 28.62
CA ARG A 1 86.33 17.36 27.69
C ARG A 1 85.97 18.26 26.51
N CYS A 2 86.58 19.44 26.43
CA CYS A 2 86.44 20.38 25.31
C CYS A 2 87.14 19.86 24.06
N GLN A 3 86.68 20.31 22.87
CA GLN A 3 87.43 20.90 21.74
C GLN A 3 86.46 21.01 20.53
N VAL A 4 86.46 21.93 19.56
CA VAL A 4 86.86 23.34 19.32
C VAL A 4 86.33 23.65 17.89
N HIS A 5 85.93 24.91 17.67
CA HIS A 5 85.63 25.69 16.44
C HIS A 5 85.83 25.14 15.00
N GLN A 6 84.93 25.51 14.07
CA GLN A 6 85.09 26.54 12.98
C GLN A 6 83.96 26.40 11.90
N GLY A 7 83.43 27.51 11.37
CA GLY A 7 82.67 27.56 10.09
C GLY A 7 83.53 28.27 9.01
N PRO A 8 82.97 28.83 7.90
CA PRO A 8 81.88 28.43 6.99
C PRO A 8 82.39 28.25 5.52
N SER A 9 81.59 27.73 4.58
CA SER A 9 81.79 28.01 3.14
C SER A 9 80.48 28.01 2.34
N CYS A 10 80.31 29.03 1.50
CA CYS A 10 79.27 29.13 0.48
C CYS A 10 79.69 28.34 -0.77
N ALA A 11 78.76 27.60 -1.36
CA ALA A 11 78.84 27.19 -2.76
C ALA A 11 77.44 27.21 -3.40
N THR A 12 77.35 28.01 -4.45
CA THR A 12 76.22 28.19 -5.37
C THR A 12 75.99 26.95 -6.23
N THR A 13 74.75 26.49 -6.35
CA THR A 13 74.25 25.79 -7.55
C THR A 13 72.80 26.20 -7.78
N GLY A 14 72.61 27.02 -8.81
CA GLY A 14 71.33 27.18 -9.49
C GLY A 14 71.20 26.18 -10.63
N ASP A 15 70.03 26.25 -11.26
CA ASP A 15 69.70 25.77 -12.61
C ASP A 15 69.14 24.35 -12.83
N ASP A 16 69.13 23.45 -11.83
CA ASP A 16 68.55 22.10 -12.05
C ASP A 16 67.07 21.94 -11.62
N ASP A 17 66.52 22.84 -10.79
CA ASP A 17 65.17 22.68 -10.22
C ASP A 17 64.06 23.36 -11.04
N ILE A 18 64.40 24.40 -11.83
CA ILE A 18 63.43 25.15 -12.63
C ILE A 18 63.05 24.38 -13.91
N THR A 19 63.97 23.64 -14.50
CA THR A 19 63.77 22.86 -15.74
C THR A 19 62.84 21.66 -15.50
N SER A 20 62.97 21.02 -14.34
CA SER A 20 62.06 19.97 -13.84
C SER A 20 60.62 20.50 -13.69
N TYR A 21 60.46 21.65 -13.04
CA TYR A 21 59.16 22.27 -12.80
C TYR A 21 58.49 22.72 -14.11
N ILE A 22 59.23 23.33 -15.04
CA ILE A 22 58.71 23.77 -16.35
C ILE A 22 58.30 22.59 -17.23
N SER A 23 58.99 21.45 -17.15
CA SER A 23 58.64 20.23 -17.89
C SER A 23 57.30 19.65 -17.42
N SER A 24 57.10 19.57 -16.10
CA SER A 24 55.86 19.07 -15.49
C SER A 24 54.65 19.95 -15.81
N THR A 25 54.81 21.28 -15.73
CA THR A 25 53.73 22.23 -16.05
C THR A 25 53.33 22.19 -17.52
N LYS A 26 54.29 21.97 -18.45
CA LYS A 26 53.98 21.79 -19.88
C LYS A 26 53.23 20.48 -20.16
N GLN A 27 53.49 19.42 -19.42
CA GLN A 27 52.74 18.16 -19.51
C GLN A 27 51.30 18.32 -18.99
N ILE A 28 51.11 19.00 -17.87
CA ILE A 28 49.79 19.28 -17.29
C ILE A 28 48.94 20.14 -18.25
N ILE A 29 49.52 21.19 -18.84
CA ILE A 29 48.82 22.03 -19.82
C ILE A 29 48.46 21.24 -21.09
N LYS A 30 49.30 20.30 -21.54
CA LYS A 30 48.96 19.41 -22.66
C LYS A 30 47.81 18.47 -22.31
N MET A 31 47.81 17.88 -21.11
CA MET A 31 46.70 17.03 -20.63
C MET A 31 45.39 17.81 -20.53
N LEU A 32 45.44 19.05 -19.99
CA LEU A 32 44.25 19.89 -19.85
C LEU A 32 43.66 20.29 -21.21
N LYS A 33 44.51 20.57 -22.21
CA LYS A 33 44.07 20.85 -23.58
C LYS A 33 43.42 19.63 -24.26
N VAL A 34 43.96 18.43 -24.01
CA VAL A 34 43.37 17.18 -24.52
C VAL A 34 42.03 16.90 -23.85
N LEU A 35 41.93 17.07 -22.53
CA LEU A 35 40.66 16.93 -21.80
C LEU A 35 39.61 17.95 -22.26
N CYS A 36 39.95 19.23 -22.41
CA CYS A 36 39.03 20.23 -22.94
C CYS A 36 38.61 19.93 -24.39
N ALA A 37 39.50 19.39 -25.23
CA ALA A 37 39.16 18.97 -26.58
C ALA A 37 38.21 17.76 -26.60
N ILE A 38 38.37 16.81 -25.67
CA ILE A 38 37.47 15.66 -25.51
C ILE A 38 36.09 16.10 -25.02
N PHE A 39 36.01 17.01 -24.04
CA PHE A 39 34.74 17.56 -23.57
C PHE A 39 34.05 18.46 -24.62
N ALA A 40 34.80 19.21 -25.42
CA ALA A 40 34.24 19.98 -26.54
C ALA A 40 33.74 19.07 -27.67
N ALA A 41 34.43 17.95 -27.94
CA ALA A 41 34.00 16.97 -28.94
C ALA A 41 32.78 16.16 -28.48
N SER A 42 32.67 15.82 -27.19
CA SER A 42 31.52 15.09 -26.66
C SER A 42 30.25 15.96 -26.61
N THR A 43 30.38 17.24 -26.24
CA THR A 43 29.26 18.19 -26.26
C THR A 43 28.79 18.51 -27.69
N ALA A 44 29.71 18.62 -28.66
CA ALA A 44 29.34 18.73 -30.07
C ALA A 44 28.70 17.44 -30.62
N GLY A 45 29.18 16.26 -30.21
CA GLY A 45 28.60 14.97 -30.59
C GLY A 45 27.17 14.78 -30.06
N LEU A 46 26.90 15.22 -28.82
CA LEU A 46 25.56 15.22 -28.23
C LEU A 46 24.60 16.20 -28.94
N LEU A 47 25.09 17.37 -29.36
CA LEU A 47 24.31 18.34 -30.14
C LEU A 47 24.00 17.84 -31.57
N ILE A 48 24.95 17.19 -32.24
CA ILE A 48 24.72 16.62 -33.57
C ILE A 48 23.79 15.41 -33.48
N ALA A 49 23.91 14.57 -32.44
CA ALA A 49 22.97 13.46 -32.23
C ALA A 49 21.54 13.95 -31.98
N SER A 50 21.35 15.06 -31.25
CA SER A 50 20.01 15.64 -31.03
C SER A 50 19.46 16.37 -32.26
N ILE A 51 20.30 16.94 -33.14
CA ILE A 51 19.86 17.51 -34.43
C ILE A 51 19.54 16.41 -35.46
N VAL A 52 20.30 15.30 -35.49
CA VAL A 52 20.05 14.16 -36.38
C VAL A 52 18.79 13.38 -35.95
N LEU A 53 18.55 13.23 -34.64
CA LEU A 53 17.29 12.68 -34.12
C LEU A 53 16.10 13.62 -34.37
N GLY A 54 16.32 14.93 -34.44
CA GLY A 54 15.27 15.93 -34.74
C GLY A 54 14.96 16.13 -36.23
N THR A 55 15.60 15.41 -37.15
CA THR A 55 15.42 15.59 -38.62
C THR A 55 15.07 14.30 -39.38
N GLN A 56 14.92 13.16 -38.71
CA GLN A 56 14.38 11.94 -39.30
C GLN A 56 12.91 11.73 -38.90
N ASP A 57 12.06 12.68 -39.26
CA ASP A 57 10.61 12.45 -39.38
C ASP A 57 10.20 12.61 -40.85
N ASN A 58 10.17 11.49 -41.57
CA ASN A 58 9.27 11.28 -42.70
C ASN A 58 9.36 9.83 -43.18
N SER A 59 8.70 8.92 -42.48
CA SER A 59 7.87 7.86 -43.10
C SER A 59 7.23 7.00 -42.02
N ASP A 60 5.93 7.19 -41.87
CA ASP A 60 4.94 6.14 -41.60
C ASP A 60 5.15 5.26 -40.37
N SER A 61 4.78 5.81 -39.21
CA SER A 61 4.30 5.05 -38.06
C SER A 61 3.56 6.03 -37.14
N THR A 62 2.25 6.15 -37.31
CA THR A 62 1.39 6.91 -36.39
C THR A 62 1.32 6.19 -35.04
N THR A 63 2.32 6.41 -34.19
CA THR A 63 2.15 6.33 -32.74
C THR A 63 1.69 7.69 -32.28
N GLU A 64 0.38 7.89 -32.19
CA GLU A 64 -0.15 9.03 -31.47
C GLU A 64 0.27 8.87 -30.00
N GLU A 65 1.18 9.72 -29.53
CA GLU A 65 1.22 10.05 -28.11
C GLU A 65 -0.10 10.75 -27.80
N VAL A 66 -1.06 9.96 -27.32
CA VAL A 66 -2.29 10.47 -26.73
C VAL A 66 -1.88 11.17 -25.44
N PHE A 67 -1.59 12.47 -25.55
CA PHE A 67 -1.69 13.37 -24.42
C PHE A 67 -3.17 13.41 -24.05
N VAL A 68 -3.59 12.50 -23.16
CA VAL A 68 -4.94 12.51 -22.60
C VAL A 68 -5.04 13.80 -21.81
N ARG A 69 -5.54 14.86 -22.44
CA ARG A 69 -6.27 15.88 -21.71
C ARG A 69 -7.41 15.12 -21.06
N TYR A 70 -7.33 14.93 -19.74
CA TYR A 70 -8.47 14.47 -18.96
C TYR A 70 -9.54 15.55 -19.13
N THR A 71 -10.43 15.31 -20.07
CA THR A 71 -11.70 15.99 -20.17
C THR A 71 -12.58 15.33 -19.10
N PRO A 72 -13.40 16.09 -18.37
CA PRO A 72 -14.28 15.55 -17.31
C PRO A 72 -15.47 14.77 -17.91
N GLU A 73 -15.23 14.00 -18.96
CA GLU A 73 -16.22 13.18 -19.67
C GLU A 73 -15.76 11.72 -19.65
N ALA A 74 -15.86 11.10 -18.47
CA ALA A 74 -16.07 9.66 -18.36
C ALA A 74 -17.05 9.35 -17.23
N LYS A 75 -18.20 10.04 -17.25
CA LYS A 75 -19.49 9.60 -16.67
C LYS A 75 -20.04 8.34 -17.37
N PHE A 76 -19.18 7.41 -17.75
CA PHE A 76 -19.58 6.13 -18.31
C PHE A 76 -19.28 5.06 -17.27
N ILE A 77 -20.25 4.85 -16.37
CA ILE A 77 -20.31 3.58 -15.64
C ILE A 77 -20.42 2.51 -16.73
N LYS A 78 -19.43 1.62 -16.80
CA LYS A 78 -19.54 0.45 -17.66
C LYS A 78 -20.69 -0.37 -17.09
N ASP A 79 -21.72 -0.62 -17.89
CA ASP A 79 -22.83 -1.47 -17.48
C ASP A 79 -22.28 -2.78 -16.87
N PRO A 80 -22.91 -3.30 -15.79
CA PRO A 80 -22.49 -4.54 -15.15
C PRO A 80 -22.30 -5.66 -16.18
N MET A 81 -21.24 -6.45 -16.03
CA MET A 81 -20.92 -7.48 -17.02
C MET A 81 -22.01 -8.57 -16.99
N THR A 82 -22.74 -8.76 -18.09
CA THR A 82 -23.88 -9.70 -18.13
C THR A 82 -23.47 -11.17 -18.28
N GLY A 83 -24.20 -12.10 -17.67
CA GLY A 83 -24.05 -13.57 -17.82
C GLY A 83 -23.90 -14.30 -16.48
N THR A 84 -23.82 -15.64 -16.52
CA THR A 84 -23.73 -16.48 -15.31
C THR A 84 -22.45 -16.24 -14.53
N ASN A 85 -22.56 -15.97 -13.23
CA ASN A 85 -21.44 -15.93 -12.29
C ASN A 85 -21.15 -17.36 -11.79
N VAL A 86 -19.95 -17.87 -12.02
CA VAL A 86 -19.59 -19.25 -11.59
C VAL A 86 -19.24 -19.35 -10.10
N CYS A 87 -18.97 -18.22 -9.44
CA CYS A 87 -18.60 -18.16 -8.03
C CYS A 87 -19.79 -17.89 -7.10
N ASP A 88 -20.94 -17.48 -7.64
CA ASP A 88 -22.15 -17.17 -6.88
C ASP A 88 -22.56 -18.35 -5.98
N GLY A 89 -22.67 -18.09 -4.67
CA GLY A 89 -23.01 -19.08 -3.66
C GLY A 89 -21.91 -20.09 -3.34
N ALA A 90 -20.65 -19.83 -3.72
CA ALA A 90 -19.52 -20.71 -3.42
C ALA A 90 -19.06 -20.68 -1.96
N LYS A 91 -19.53 -19.72 -1.15
CA LYS A 91 -19.21 -19.59 0.28
C LYS A 91 -19.30 -20.93 1.02
N ALA A 92 -18.15 -21.40 1.52
CA ALA A 92 -18.09 -22.48 2.49
C ALA A 92 -18.43 -21.92 3.88
N VAL A 93 -19.52 -22.39 4.51
CA VAL A 93 -19.95 -21.90 5.84
C VAL A 93 -19.04 -22.49 6.93
N ILE A 94 -18.28 -21.63 7.59
CA ILE A 94 -17.52 -21.94 8.80
C ILE A 94 -18.02 -21.00 9.90
N GLU A 95 -18.62 -21.59 10.92
CA GLU A 95 -19.24 -20.83 12.01
C GLU A 95 -18.18 -20.14 12.89
N ASN A 96 -18.53 -18.96 13.40
CA ASN A 96 -17.76 -18.34 14.48
C ASN A 96 -17.87 -19.21 15.75
N THR A 97 -16.85 -19.16 16.59
CA THR A 97 -16.77 -19.95 17.83
C THR A 97 -16.35 -19.06 18.99
N ALA A 98 -16.52 -19.53 20.23
CA ALA A 98 -15.94 -18.87 21.37
C ALA A 98 -14.41 -18.83 21.24
N CYS A 99 -13.82 -17.67 21.50
CA CYS A 99 -12.37 -17.48 21.52
C CYS A 99 -11.69 -18.34 22.59
N PHE A 100 -12.36 -18.52 23.73
CA PHE A 100 -11.85 -19.23 24.90
C PHE A 100 -12.76 -20.39 25.30
N VAL A 101 -12.16 -21.51 25.68
CA VAL A 101 -12.84 -22.65 26.32
C VAL A 101 -12.08 -22.99 27.61
N ASN A 102 -12.74 -22.86 28.76
CA ASN A 102 -12.13 -23.03 30.08
C ASN A 102 -10.85 -22.18 30.25
N ASP A 103 -10.93 -20.88 29.95
CA ASP A 103 -9.83 -19.91 30.01
C ASP A 103 -8.62 -20.23 29.12
N THR A 104 -8.78 -21.17 28.18
CA THR A 104 -7.75 -21.54 27.20
C THR A 104 -8.18 -21.07 25.82
N VAL A 105 -7.27 -20.44 25.07
CA VAL A 105 -7.52 -20.05 23.68
C VAL A 105 -7.86 -21.29 22.86
N ALA A 106 -9.03 -21.27 22.20
CA ALA A 106 -9.60 -22.40 21.48
C ALA A 106 -9.62 -22.21 19.96
N VAL A 107 -8.96 -21.15 19.49
CA VAL A 107 -8.93 -20.74 18.08
C VAL A 107 -7.50 -20.53 17.61
N LEU A 108 -7.35 -20.48 16.30
CA LEU A 108 -6.14 -19.97 15.67
C LEU A 108 -6.23 -18.44 15.61
N GLY A 109 -5.08 -17.76 15.58
CA GLY A 109 -4.95 -16.31 15.77
C GLY A 109 -6.00 -15.47 15.05
N GLN A 110 -6.37 -14.35 15.65
CA GLN A 110 -7.40 -13.44 15.13
C GLN A 110 -6.78 -12.20 14.48
N ALA A 111 -7.53 -11.55 13.58
CA ALA A 111 -7.10 -10.35 12.86
C ALA A 111 -7.82 -9.07 13.30
N GLY A 112 -7.30 -7.91 12.89
CA GLY A 112 -7.49 -6.62 13.56
C GLY A 112 -6.54 -6.46 14.74
N ALA A 113 -5.32 -7.00 14.60
CA ALA A 113 -4.30 -7.01 15.64
C ALA A 113 -3.51 -5.69 15.69
N ASN A 114 -2.68 -5.55 16.72
CA ASN A 114 -1.64 -4.53 16.74
C ASN A 114 -0.53 -4.90 15.74
N VAL A 115 -0.24 -3.99 14.82
CA VAL A 115 0.79 -4.10 13.78
C VAL A 115 1.90 -3.07 13.97
N THR A 116 1.93 -2.38 15.12
CA THR A 116 3.01 -1.46 15.50
C THR A 116 4.36 -2.16 15.40
N GLU A 117 5.36 -1.45 14.90
CA GLU A 117 6.72 -1.96 14.84
C GLU A 117 7.20 -2.49 16.20
N GLY A 118 7.65 -3.75 16.22
CA GLY A 118 8.14 -4.41 17.43
C GLY A 118 7.07 -5.02 18.34
N TYR A 119 5.77 -4.87 18.00
CA TYR A 119 4.71 -5.61 18.69
C TYR A 119 4.82 -7.12 18.43
N VAL A 120 4.56 -7.91 19.47
CA VAL A 120 4.50 -9.37 19.43
C VAL A 120 3.29 -9.78 20.26
N GLY A 121 2.36 -10.54 19.68
CA GLY A 121 1.22 -11.09 20.41
C GLY A 121 1.61 -12.25 21.33
N ASP A 122 0.67 -12.73 22.15
CA ASP A 122 0.92 -13.81 23.12
C ASP A 122 0.62 -15.20 22.55
N LEU A 123 -0.14 -15.31 21.44
CA LEU A 123 -0.54 -16.60 20.88
C LEU A 123 0.57 -17.21 20.02
N ASP A 124 1.09 -18.36 20.45
CA ASP A 124 2.09 -19.10 19.67
C ASP A 124 1.52 -19.64 18.37
N MET A 125 1.97 -19.06 17.26
CA MET A 125 1.59 -19.41 15.89
C MET A 125 2.83 -19.74 15.04
N SER A 126 3.92 -20.19 15.68
CA SER A 126 5.19 -20.51 15.03
C SER A 126 5.09 -21.66 14.01
N ASP A 127 4.16 -22.60 14.21
CA ASP A 127 3.89 -23.73 13.29
C ASP A 127 3.08 -23.31 12.05
N THR A 128 2.51 -22.11 12.04
CA THR A 128 1.74 -21.55 10.92
C THR A 128 2.29 -20.19 10.52
N PRO A 129 3.51 -20.11 9.97
CA PRO A 129 4.09 -18.83 9.57
C PRO A 129 3.27 -18.17 8.44
N PRO A 130 3.22 -16.83 8.40
CA PRO A 130 2.50 -16.11 7.34
C PRO A 130 3.16 -16.29 5.97
N PHE A 131 2.38 -16.12 4.90
CA PHE A 131 2.90 -15.98 3.55
C PHE A 131 3.65 -14.64 3.42
N THR A 132 4.97 -14.68 3.18
CA THR A 132 5.83 -13.49 3.29
C THR A 132 6.11 -12.76 1.98
N ASP A 133 5.76 -13.34 0.84
CA ASP A 133 5.99 -12.75 -0.48
C ASP A 133 4.75 -11.98 -0.95
N ALA A 134 4.87 -11.30 -2.09
CA ALA A 134 3.72 -10.68 -2.73
C ALA A 134 2.70 -11.75 -3.15
N TYR A 135 1.42 -11.56 -2.83
CA TYR A 135 0.40 -12.61 -3.00
C TYR A 135 0.28 -13.16 -4.42
N PHE A 136 0.48 -12.33 -5.44
CA PHE A 136 0.46 -12.77 -6.83
C PHE A 136 1.55 -13.81 -7.17
N THR A 137 2.69 -13.83 -6.45
CA THR A 137 3.75 -14.83 -6.67
C THR A 137 3.33 -16.23 -6.21
N GLY A 138 2.40 -16.31 -5.25
CA GLY A 138 1.74 -17.52 -4.82
C GLY A 138 0.53 -17.91 -5.67
N GLY A 139 0.17 -17.12 -6.69
CA GLY A 139 -1.02 -17.32 -7.52
C GLY A 139 -2.33 -16.86 -6.86
N LEU A 140 -2.24 -16.07 -5.78
CA LEU A 140 -3.41 -15.47 -5.15
C LEU A 140 -3.77 -14.16 -5.90
N CYS A 141 -5.02 -14.01 -6.30
CA CYS A 141 -5.56 -12.75 -6.82
C CYS A 141 -6.53 -12.13 -5.81
N PRO A 142 -6.72 -10.80 -5.82
CA PRO A 142 -7.79 -10.17 -5.05
C PRO A 142 -9.14 -10.65 -5.59
N VAL A 143 -10.03 -11.03 -4.68
CA VAL A 143 -11.36 -11.56 -5.01
C VAL A 143 -12.50 -10.66 -4.53
N ASN A 144 -12.16 -9.57 -3.85
CA ASN A 144 -13.07 -8.55 -3.35
C ASN A 144 -12.23 -7.33 -2.94
N VAL A 145 -12.90 -6.20 -2.79
CA VAL A 145 -12.41 -5.05 -2.03
C VAL A 145 -13.57 -4.55 -1.18
N HIS A 146 -13.29 -4.27 0.08
CA HIS A 146 -14.20 -3.60 1.01
C HIS A 146 -13.39 -2.75 1.97
N TRP A 147 -14.06 -1.89 2.74
CA TRP A 147 -13.37 -1.06 3.70
C TRP A 147 -14.18 -0.87 4.97
N HIS A 148 -13.46 -0.52 6.03
CA HIS A 148 -14.00 -0.25 7.34
C HIS A 148 -13.88 1.22 7.68
N LEU A 149 -14.82 1.71 8.48
CA LEU A 149 -14.79 3.04 9.08
C LEU A 149 -13.76 3.08 10.21
N GLY A 150 -12.69 3.85 10.03
CA GLY A 150 -11.48 3.77 10.83
C GLY A 150 -10.69 2.47 10.59
N ALA A 151 -9.57 2.34 11.28
CA ALA A 151 -8.74 1.14 11.26
C ALA A 151 -9.24 0.10 12.27
N GLU A 152 -9.40 -1.14 11.81
CA GLU A 152 -9.56 -2.32 12.64
C GLU A 152 -8.22 -2.75 13.26
N HIS A 153 -7.13 -2.56 12.52
CA HIS A 153 -5.78 -2.75 13.04
C HIS A 153 -5.31 -1.54 13.87
N LEU A 154 -4.34 -1.78 14.76
CA LEU A 154 -3.69 -0.73 15.55
C LEU A 154 -2.24 -0.53 15.09
N SER A 155 -1.87 0.70 14.78
CA SER A 155 -0.47 1.11 14.60
C SER A 155 -0.23 2.41 15.34
N VAL A 156 0.45 2.31 16.49
CA VAL A 156 0.64 3.44 17.41
C VAL A 156 1.43 4.56 16.73
N GLY A 157 0.88 5.77 16.79
CA GLY A 157 1.38 6.97 16.13
C GLY A 157 1.07 7.05 14.64
N GLN A 158 0.26 6.13 14.08
CA GLN A 158 -0.13 6.13 12.67
C GLN A 158 -1.64 6.06 12.50
N TYR A 159 -2.28 5.05 13.09
CA TYR A 159 -3.72 4.92 13.18
C TYR A 159 -4.08 4.27 14.53
N ASP A 160 -4.66 5.08 15.42
CA ASP A 160 -4.92 4.71 16.80
C ASP A 160 -6.03 5.59 17.41
N ALA A 161 -6.21 5.49 18.72
CA ALA A 161 -7.25 6.23 19.44
C ALA A 161 -6.94 7.73 19.60
N ASP A 162 -5.70 8.16 19.35
CA ASP A 162 -5.29 9.57 19.47
C ASP A 162 -5.39 10.32 18.12
N GLY A 163 -5.65 9.59 17.03
CA GLY A 163 -5.95 10.17 15.72
C GLY A 163 -7.26 10.96 15.71
N LYS A 164 -7.45 11.77 14.67
CA LYS A 164 -8.54 12.76 14.58
C LYS A 164 -9.32 12.63 13.29
N GLY A 165 -10.56 13.09 13.31
CA GLY A 165 -11.42 13.16 12.13
C GLY A 165 -12.50 14.23 12.25
N PRO A 166 -13.36 14.37 11.22
CA PRO A 166 -14.36 15.44 11.12
C PRO A 166 -15.34 15.54 12.29
N GLU A 167 -15.63 14.42 12.97
CA GLU A 167 -16.56 14.42 14.10
C GLU A 167 -15.98 15.02 15.39
N ASP A 168 -14.65 15.16 15.49
CA ASP A 168 -14.00 15.69 16.70
C ASP A 168 -14.13 17.23 16.82
N ASP A 169 -14.51 17.91 15.73
CA ASP A 169 -14.59 19.37 15.64
C ASP A 169 -16.01 19.94 15.73
N HIS A 170 -17.01 19.08 15.90
CA HIS A 170 -18.41 19.50 16.06
C HIS A 170 -18.87 19.43 17.52
N GLU A 171 -18.69 20.53 18.27
CA GLU A 171 -19.47 20.78 19.49
C GLU A 171 -20.96 20.93 19.14
N GLY A 172 -21.67 19.80 19.13
CA GLY A 172 -23.14 19.76 19.16
C GLY A 172 -23.81 19.41 17.83
N HIS A 173 -24.43 18.23 17.84
CA HIS A 173 -25.62 17.84 17.08
C HIS A 173 -25.53 17.80 15.55
N ASP A 174 -25.13 16.65 14.98
CA ASP A 174 -26.02 15.77 14.19
C ASP A 174 -25.29 14.44 13.88
N HIS A 175 -25.68 13.34 14.53
CA HIS A 175 -25.06 12.00 14.41
C HIS A 175 -25.50 11.25 13.14
N ARG A 176 -25.58 11.91 11.99
CA ARG A 176 -26.22 11.35 10.80
C ARG A 176 -25.37 11.53 9.56
N ALA A 177 -24.30 10.75 9.44
CA ALA A 177 -23.64 10.63 8.14
C ALA A 177 -22.75 9.40 7.94
N LEU A 178 -22.34 8.68 8.99
CA LEU A 178 -21.69 7.37 8.85
C LEU A 178 -22.80 6.31 8.88
N ALA A 179 -22.68 5.23 8.08
CA ALA A 179 -23.68 4.16 8.01
C ALA A 179 -24.26 3.90 9.41
N GLU A 180 -25.53 4.23 9.63
CA GLU A 180 -26.15 4.23 10.97
C GLU A 180 -25.79 2.89 11.65
N ASP A 181 -25.02 2.94 12.75
CA ASP A 181 -24.50 1.81 13.55
C ASP A 181 -23.08 1.26 13.22
N ALA A 182 -22.34 1.81 12.25
CA ALA A 182 -20.95 1.39 12.02
C ALA A 182 -20.03 1.85 13.17
N ARG A 183 -19.39 0.90 13.86
CA ARG A 183 -18.39 1.20 14.89
C ARG A 183 -17.15 1.85 14.26
N LEU A 184 -16.78 3.02 14.74
CA LEU A 184 -15.53 3.69 14.38
C LEU A 184 -14.30 2.96 14.95
N GLY A 185 -13.29 2.75 14.09
CA GLY A 185 -11.97 2.21 14.42
C GLY A 185 -10.95 3.27 14.82
N GLY A 186 -9.65 2.92 14.78
CA GLY A 186 -8.56 3.88 14.97
C GLY A 186 -8.53 4.92 13.85
N ARG A 187 -8.21 6.17 14.18
CA ARG A 187 -8.09 7.25 13.18
C ARG A 187 -6.63 7.58 12.91
N CYS A 188 -6.37 8.12 11.73
CA CYS A 188 -5.06 8.64 11.40
C CYS A 188 -4.79 10.01 12.01
N HIS A 189 -3.53 10.43 11.96
CA HIS A 189 -3.06 11.71 12.50
C HIS A 189 -2.99 12.83 11.44
N HIS A 190 -3.54 12.61 10.23
CA HIS A 190 -3.45 13.56 9.11
C HIS A 190 -4.50 14.68 9.15
N TYR A 191 -5.65 14.44 9.76
CA TYR A 191 -6.79 15.36 9.72
C TYR A 191 -6.44 16.73 10.35
N ASP A 192 -6.67 17.80 9.58
CA ASP A 192 -6.54 19.19 10.01
C ASP A 192 -7.76 20.00 9.54
N SER A 193 -8.61 20.43 10.47
CA SER A 193 -9.80 21.23 10.14
C SER A 193 -9.51 22.64 9.64
N ALA A 194 -8.27 23.12 9.78
CA ALA A 194 -7.87 24.38 9.18
C ALA A 194 -7.56 24.26 7.68
N ASP A 195 -7.35 23.05 7.15
CA ASP A 195 -7.06 22.80 5.75
C ASP A 195 -8.33 22.32 5.01
N ALA A 196 -8.66 23.04 3.93
CA ALA A 196 -9.85 22.80 3.12
C ALA A 196 -9.88 21.40 2.49
N LYS A 197 -8.72 20.75 2.27
CA LYS A 197 -8.68 19.40 1.68
C LYS A 197 -9.29 18.32 2.57
N PHE A 198 -9.34 18.55 3.89
CA PHE A 198 -9.94 17.63 4.85
C PHE A 198 -11.38 17.99 5.20
N THR A 199 -11.88 19.16 4.79
CA THR A 199 -13.18 19.68 5.23
C THR A 199 -14.13 20.00 4.09
N THR A 200 -13.62 20.15 2.86
CA THR A 200 -14.45 20.35 1.67
C THR A 200 -14.97 19.01 1.20
N GLU A 201 -16.25 18.75 1.42
CA GLU A 201 -16.86 17.48 1.04
C GLU A 201 -16.83 17.22 -0.47
N TYR A 202 -16.80 15.94 -0.85
CA TYR A 202 -16.81 15.48 -2.23
C TYR A 202 -18.25 15.18 -2.69
N ASP A 203 -18.55 15.41 -3.96
CA ASP A 203 -19.85 15.07 -4.56
C ASP A 203 -19.84 13.60 -4.98
N TRP A 204 -20.04 12.70 -4.02
CA TRP A 204 -20.01 11.25 -4.21
C TRP A 204 -21.08 10.80 -5.22
N GLU A 205 -20.67 10.19 -6.34
CA GLU A 205 -21.60 9.64 -7.34
C GLU A 205 -21.81 8.13 -7.17
N HIS A 206 -20.87 7.44 -6.53
CA HIS A 206 -20.80 5.97 -6.55
C HIS A 206 -20.75 5.33 -5.18
N CYS A 207 -19.86 5.78 -4.30
CA CYS A 207 -19.82 5.30 -2.93
C CYS A 207 -20.98 5.86 -2.10
N VAL A 208 -21.31 5.18 -1.01
CA VAL A 208 -22.43 5.53 -0.14
C VAL A 208 -21.92 5.82 1.27
N GLY A 209 -22.31 6.96 1.83
CA GLY A 209 -22.04 7.30 3.24
C GLY A 209 -20.57 7.57 3.56
N MET A 210 -19.78 8.01 2.58
CA MET A 210 -18.38 8.38 2.74
C MET A 210 -18.24 9.86 3.09
N HIS A 211 -17.12 10.21 3.75
CA HIS A 211 -16.80 11.57 4.20
C HIS A 211 -15.35 11.93 3.92
N VAL A 212 -15.13 13.15 3.45
CA VAL A 212 -13.80 13.74 3.36
C VAL A 212 -13.26 14.01 4.77
N GLY A 213 -11.97 13.78 4.97
CA GLY A 213 -11.26 13.94 6.24
C GLY A 213 -11.33 12.75 7.18
N GLU A 214 -12.23 11.78 6.94
CA GLU A 214 -12.34 10.59 7.77
C GLU A 214 -11.32 9.51 7.37
N THR A 215 -10.99 8.64 8.33
CA THR A 215 -10.10 7.49 8.17
C THR A 215 -10.87 6.24 7.76
N TYR A 216 -10.33 5.48 6.81
CA TYR A 216 -10.85 4.19 6.39
C TYR A 216 -9.71 3.17 6.23
N GLU A 217 -9.97 1.92 6.60
CA GLU A 217 -9.06 0.81 6.30
C GLU A 217 -9.64 -0.05 5.17
N VAL A 218 -8.90 -0.14 4.07
CA VAL A 218 -9.28 -0.92 2.89
C VAL A 218 -8.69 -2.31 3.00
N HIS A 219 -9.53 -3.32 2.76
CA HIS A 219 -9.17 -4.73 2.73
C HIS A 219 -9.35 -5.30 1.35
N TRP A 220 -8.33 -6.05 0.90
CA TRP A 220 -8.40 -6.87 -0.30
C TRP A 220 -8.21 -8.33 0.08
N PRO A 221 -9.28 -9.11 0.23
CA PRO A 221 -9.20 -10.55 0.33
C PRO A 221 -8.62 -11.15 -0.95
N HIS A 222 -7.69 -12.08 -0.79
CA HIS A 222 -6.99 -12.77 -1.86
C HIS A 222 -7.14 -14.28 -1.71
N SER A 223 -7.28 -15.00 -2.83
CA SER A 223 -7.41 -16.46 -2.81
C SER A 223 -6.80 -17.11 -4.06
N ILE A 224 -6.13 -18.25 -3.89
CA ILE A 224 -5.75 -19.14 -5.02
C ILE A 224 -6.96 -19.81 -5.67
N ALA A 225 -8.07 -19.88 -4.93
CA ALA A 225 -9.35 -20.43 -5.38
C ALA A 225 -10.24 -19.37 -6.05
N GLY A 226 -9.81 -18.11 -6.14
CA GLY A 226 -10.52 -17.10 -6.91
C GLY A 226 -10.55 -17.42 -8.41
N ALA A 227 -11.54 -16.87 -9.10
CA ALA A 227 -11.63 -16.92 -10.57
C ALA A 227 -10.66 -15.90 -11.22
N CYS A 228 -9.38 -15.98 -10.87
CA CYS A 228 -8.34 -15.02 -11.20
C CYS A 228 -8.24 -14.75 -12.72
N GLY A 229 -8.22 -13.47 -13.10
CA GLY A 229 -8.12 -13.02 -14.48
C GLY A 229 -9.40 -13.19 -15.29
N THR A 230 -10.51 -13.61 -14.66
CA THR A 230 -11.81 -13.73 -15.32
C THR A 230 -12.74 -12.58 -14.91
N VAL A 231 -13.87 -12.51 -15.60
CA VAL A 231 -14.98 -11.59 -15.29
C VAL A 231 -15.69 -11.90 -13.96
N ASP A 232 -15.41 -13.06 -13.35
CA ASP A 232 -16.00 -13.53 -12.10
C ASP A 232 -14.99 -13.39 -10.95
N GLN A 233 -13.91 -12.62 -11.13
CA GLN A 233 -12.86 -12.53 -10.11
C GLN A 233 -13.34 -11.87 -8.81
N TYR A 234 -14.10 -10.77 -8.92
CA TYR A 234 -14.55 -9.99 -7.76
C TYR A 234 -15.98 -10.35 -7.37
N GLN A 235 -16.19 -10.61 -6.09
CA GLN A 235 -17.41 -11.22 -5.56
C GLN A 235 -17.86 -10.51 -4.28
N THR A 236 -19.17 -10.45 -4.07
CA THR A 236 -19.86 -10.00 -2.86
C THR A 236 -21.01 -10.97 -2.54
N PRO A 237 -20.99 -11.65 -1.38
CA PRO A 237 -20.01 -11.53 -0.31
C PRO A 237 -18.63 -12.07 -0.73
N PHE A 238 -17.55 -11.48 -0.20
CA PHE A 238 -16.18 -11.87 -0.56
C PHE A 238 -15.87 -13.37 -0.39
N TYR A 239 -16.61 -14.08 0.48
CA TYR A 239 -16.46 -15.51 0.68
C TYR A 239 -16.72 -16.32 -0.60
N ASP A 240 -17.62 -15.87 -1.48
CA ASP A 240 -17.88 -16.54 -2.76
C ASP A 240 -16.62 -16.49 -3.64
N GLY A 241 -15.91 -15.37 -3.64
CA GLY A 241 -14.61 -15.22 -4.30
C GLY A 241 -13.51 -16.07 -3.66
N VAL A 242 -13.44 -16.10 -2.32
CA VAL A 242 -12.45 -16.90 -1.59
C VAL A 242 -12.58 -18.39 -1.88
N PHE A 243 -13.82 -18.88 -2.02
CA PHE A 243 -14.14 -20.30 -2.17
C PHE A 243 -14.57 -20.72 -3.59
N CYS A 244 -14.49 -19.84 -4.59
CA CYS A 244 -15.01 -20.09 -5.95
C CYS A 244 -14.55 -21.42 -6.56
N HIS A 245 -13.27 -21.76 -6.40
CA HIS A 245 -12.66 -23.04 -6.80
C HIS A 245 -12.13 -23.78 -5.58
N ILE A 246 -13.03 -24.13 -4.65
CA ILE A 246 -12.70 -24.71 -3.33
C ILE A 246 -11.78 -25.93 -3.41
N GLU A 247 -11.81 -26.71 -4.50
CA GLU A 247 -10.92 -27.85 -4.71
C GLU A 247 -9.43 -27.47 -4.72
N ARG A 248 -9.10 -26.20 -5.03
CA ARG A 248 -7.74 -25.67 -4.98
C ARG A 248 -7.25 -25.41 -3.55
N LEU A 249 -8.15 -25.29 -2.59
CA LEU A 249 -7.81 -25.14 -1.17
C LEU A 249 -7.53 -26.49 -0.49
N GLY A 250 -7.68 -27.60 -1.21
CA GLY A 250 -7.44 -28.95 -0.70
C GLY A 250 -8.28 -29.25 0.55
N ASN A 251 -7.63 -29.76 1.60
CA ASN A 251 -8.30 -30.10 2.87
C ASN A 251 -8.41 -28.92 3.85
N LEU A 252 -8.27 -27.67 3.38
CA LEU A 252 -8.24 -26.46 4.22
C LEU A 252 -7.10 -26.46 5.26
N THR A 253 -6.09 -27.30 5.07
CA THR A 253 -4.84 -27.29 5.86
C THR A 253 -3.87 -26.31 5.23
N GLY A 254 -3.26 -25.43 6.04
CA GLY A 254 -2.30 -24.46 5.51
C GLY A 254 -2.96 -23.27 4.80
N LEU A 255 -4.19 -22.90 5.18
CA LEU A 255 -4.96 -21.79 4.59
C LEU A 255 -4.17 -20.49 4.53
N GLN A 256 -3.23 -20.24 5.45
CA GLN A 256 -2.39 -19.06 5.45
C GLN A 256 -1.54 -18.90 4.18
N ASN A 257 -1.31 -19.96 3.41
CA ASN A 257 -0.60 -19.90 2.13
C ASN A 257 -1.54 -19.78 0.92
N MET A 258 -2.85 -19.84 1.12
CA MET A 258 -3.86 -19.99 0.07
C MET A 258 -4.90 -18.87 0.08
N VAL A 259 -5.19 -18.35 1.27
CA VAL A 259 -6.12 -17.25 1.53
C VAL A 259 -5.38 -16.21 2.34
N ALA A 260 -5.46 -14.97 1.89
CA ALA A 260 -4.76 -13.87 2.52
C ALA A 260 -5.52 -12.55 2.37
N VAL A 261 -5.15 -11.53 3.14
CA VAL A 261 -5.76 -10.20 3.07
C VAL A 261 -4.67 -9.15 3.07
N GLN A 262 -4.81 -8.14 2.21
CA GLN A 262 -4.03 -6.91 2.30
C GLN A 262 -4.85 -5.87 3.07
N GLY A 263 -4.21 -5.11 3.96
CA GLY A 263 -4.83 -3.99 4.67
C GLY A 263 -4.04 -2.70 4.49
N GLN A 264 -4.71 -1.61 4.13
CA GLN A 264 -4.08 -0.28 4.02
C GLN A 264 -5.03 0.80 4.53
N VAL A 265 -4.49 1.75 5.31
CA VAL A 265 -5.27 2.76 6.02
C VAL A 265 -5.07 4.13 5.37
N PHE A 266 -6.18 4.84 5.15
CA PHE A 266 -6.18 6.14 4.50
C PHE A 266 -7.03 7.16 5.22
N THR A 267 -6.58 8.42 5.24
CA THR A 267 -7.45 9.58 5.39
C THR A 267 -7.89 10.05 4.01
N ILE A 268 -9.20 10.13 3.78
CA ILE A 268 -9.73 10.62 2.50
C ILE A 268 -9.59 12.15 2.44
N VAL A 269 -9.11 12.69 1.32
CA VAL A 269 -8.96 14.14 1.09
C VAL A 269 -9.64 14.56 -0.22
N ASN A 270 -10.15 15.78 -0.28
CA ASN A 270 -10.64 16.38 -1.53
C ASN A 270 -9.52 17.13 -2.25
N ASP A 271 -8.54 16.36 -2.74
CA ASP A 271 -7.35 16.84 -3.41
C ASP A 271 -6.86 15.81 -4.44
N GLU A 272 -6.83 16.20 -5.72
CA GLU A 272 -6.48 15.32 -6.84
C GLU A 272 -4.98 15.01 -6.94
N ASP A 273 -4.13 15.72 -6.19
CA ASP A 273 -2.71 15.35 -6.06
C ASP A 273 -2.54 13.97 -5.38
N TYR A 274 -3.59 13.48 -4.72
CA TYR A 274 -3.68 12.17 -4.06
C TYR A 274 -4.53 11.16 -4.84
N TYR A 275 -4.73 11.36 -6.16
CA TYR A 275 -5.53 10.46 -6.98
C TYR A 275 -4.78 9.19 -7.41
N PHE A 276 -5.41 8.04 -7.19
CA PHE A 276 -4.94 6.72 -7.62
C PHE A 276 -6.06 6.00 -8.38
N PRO A 277 -5.87 5.64 -9.67
CA PRO A 277 -6.98 5.21 -10.52
C PRO A 277 -7.47 3.77 -10.29
N ASP A 278 -6.77 2.94 -9.52
CA ASP A 278 -6.93 1.48 -9.52
C ASP A 278 -6.91 0.85 -8.11
N LEU A 279 -7.60 1.47 -7.16
CA LEU A 279 -7.68 1.01 -5.76
C LEU A 279 -8.41 -0.35 -5.62
N MET A 280 -9.19 -0.77 -6.61
CA MET A 280 -9.88 -2.07 -6.58
C MET A 280 -8.93 -3.27 -6.63
N ARG A 281 -7.73 -3.12 -7.22
CA ARG A 281 -6.83 -4.24 -7.54
C ARG A 281 -5.86 -4.65 -6.44
N GLY A 282 -5.85 -3.97 -5.31
CA GLY A 282 -4.97 -4.28 -4.20
C GLY A 282 -4.37 -3.03 -3.56
N MET A 283 -3.56 -3.29 -2.55
CA MET A 283 -2.75 -2.30 -1.84
C MET A 283 -1.94 -1.45 -2.83
N ILE A 284 -1.92 -0.14 -2.60
CA ILE A 284 -1.05 0.79 -3.32
C ILE A 284 0.38 0.56 -2.85
N VAL A 285 1.27 0.24 -3.79
CA VAL A 285 2.70 0.04 -3.55
C VAL A 285 3.49 1.09 -4.34
N ASP A 286 4.06 2.06 -3.63
CA ASP A 286 4.89 3.12 -4.21
C ASP A 286 6.00 3.49 -3.21
N GLU A 287 7.25 3.17 -3.56
CA GLU A 287 8.42 3.45 -2.71
C GLU A 287 8.70 4.96 -2.58
N GLY A 288 8.40 5.75 -3.62
CA GLY A 288 8.59 7.20 -3.61
C GLY A 288 7.60 7.91 -2.67
N LEU A 289 6.41 7.34 -2.50
CA LEU A 289 5.38 7.82 -1.59
C LEU A 289 5.38 7.10 -0.23
N GLY A 290 6.20 6.06 -0.06
CA GLY A 290 6.26 5.25 1.17
C GLY A 290 5.05 4.34 1.40
N MET A 291 4.24 4.09 0.36
CA MET A 291 3.01 3.29 0.43
C MET A 291 3.31 1.82 0.16
N GLY A 292 2.81 0.92 1.01
CA GLY A 292 3.04 -0.53 0.86
C GLY A 292 4.50 -0.95 1.11
N VAL A 293 5.29 -0.10 1.76
CA VAL A 293 6.71 -0.34 2.05
C VAL A 293 6.88 -0.96 3.45
N GLU A 294 6.26 -0.37 4.46
CA GLU A 294 6.39 -0.77 5.85
C GLU A 294 5.26 -1.73 6.26
N VAL A 295 5.37 -3.00 5.84
CA VAL A 295 4.30 -3.98 5.98
C VAL A 295 4.58 -4.99 7.08
N THR A 296 3.62 -5.16 7.99
CA THR A 296 3.57 -6.29 8.94
C THR A 296 2.81 -7.44 8.34
N LYS A 297 3.42 -8.63 8.35
CA LYS A 297 2.84 -9.87 7.87
C LYS A 297 2.61 -10.81 9.04
N TYR A 298 1.41 -11.35 9.19
CA TYR A 298 1.10 -12.25 10.32
C TYR A 298 -0.07 -13.18 9.96
N THR A 299 -0.26 -14.25 10.73
CA THR A 299 -1.45 -15.08 10.57
C THR A 299 -2.57 -14.65 11.51
N GLY A 300 -3.75 -14.45 10.96
CA GLY A 300 -4.95 -14.07 11.71
C GLY A 300 -6.18 -14.79 11.17
N SER A 301 -7.33 -14.11 11.27
CA SER A 301 -8.63 -14.62 10.83
C SER A 301 -9.30 -13.65 9.85
N THR A 302 -10.51 -13.94 9.37
CA THR A 302 -11.38 -12.86 8.86
C THR A 302 -11.80 -11.93 9.99
N THR A 303 -12.15 -10.69 9.64
CA THR A 303 -12.44 -9.58 10.56
C THR A 303 -13.90 -9.10 10.46
N GLY A 304 -14.26 -7.96 11.07
CA GLY A 304 -15.60 -7.37 11.06
C GLY A 304 -16.38 -7.48 12.38
N THR A 305 -17.41 -6.63 12.53
CA THR A 305 -18.16 -6.37 13.78
C THR A 305 -18.98 -7.54 14.33
N SER A 306 -19.16 -8.63 13.58
CA SER A 306 -19.78 -9.85 14.11
C SER A 306 -18.82 -10.69 14.98
N ARG A 307 -17.61 -10.17 15.25
CA ARG A 307 -16.56 -10.79 16.05
C ARG A 307 -15.97 -9.78 17.03
N ASP A 308 -15.48 -10.27 18.15
CA ASP A 308 -14.81 -9.48 19.18
C ASP A 308 -13.74 -10.35 19.88
N ASN A 309 -13.42 -10.08 21.14
CA ASN A 309 -12.46 -10.88 21.93
C ASN A 309 -13.13 -12.04 22.69
N GLU A 310 -14.43 -12.28 22.48
CA GLU A 310 -15.21 -13.41 23.02
C GLU A 310 -15.69 -14.36 21.91
N VAL A 311 -16.10 -13.81 20.76
CA VAL A 311 -16.54 -14.53 19.57
C VAL A 311 -15.52 -14.35 18.45
N CYS A 312 -14.85 -15.45 18.12
CA CYS A 312 -13.75 -15.52 17.16
C CYS A 312 -14.22 -16.09 15.81
N SER A 313 -13.58 -15.64 14.74
CA SER A 313 -13.84 -16.18 13.41
C SER A 313 -13.29 -17.60 13.27
N GLY A 314 -14.09 -18.49 12.69
CA GLY A 314 -13.66 -19.84 12.32
C GLY A 314 -12.76 -19.87 11.07
N TYR A 315 -12.68 -18.78 10.31
CA TYR A 315 -11.80 -18.67 9.14
C TYR A 315 -10.40 -18.24 9.56
N ALA A 316 -9.67 -19.16 10.18
CA ALA A 316 -8.28 -19.00 10.61
C ALA A 316 -7.50 -20.32 10.43
N PRO A 317 -6.18 -20.29 10.19
CA PRO A 317 -5.35 -19.10 10.02
C PRO A 317 -5.30 -18.67 8.55
N ILE A 318 -5.44 -17.37 8.29
CA ILE A 318 -5.18 -16.74 6.99
C ILE A 318 -4.05 -15.72 7.13
N THR A 319 -3.33 -15.41 6.04
CA THR A 319 -2.25 -14.41 6.12
C THR A 319 -2.81 -13.00 5.99
N TRP A 320 -2.34 -12.10 6.82
CA TRP A 320 -2.53 -10.65 6.69
C TRP A 320 -1.21 -9.99 6.30
N GLN A 321 -1.30 -8.98 5.44
CA GLN A 321 -0.21 -8.08 5.10
C GLN A 321 -0.75 -6.65 5.21
N VAL A 322 -0.37 -5.97 6.28
CA VAL A 322 -0.95 -4.67 6.68
C VAL A 322 0.13 -3.60 6.60
N ASP A 323 -0.15 -2.54 5.85
CA ASP A 323 0.70 -1.34 5.84
C ASP A 323 0.61 -0.64 7.20
N ARG A 324 1.75 -0.48 7.87
CA ARG A 324 1.82 0.12 9.21
C ARG A 324 1.63 1.63 9.18
N LYS A 325 1.76 2.27 8.01
CA LYS A 325 1.61 3.72 7.85
C LYS A 325 0.19 4.06 7.42
N CYS A 326 -0.30 5.21 7.90
CA CYS A 326 -1.49 5.82 7.32
C CYS A 326 -1.10 6.77 6.20
N HIS A 327 -1.87 6.76 5.12
CA HIS A 327 -1.66 7.61 3.94
C HIS A 327 -2.85 8.53 3.69
N MET A 328 -2.72 9.44 2.74
CA MET A 328 -3.84 10.22 2.21
C MET A 328 -4.19 9.73 0.82
N VAL A 329 -5.47 9.80 0.48
CA VAL A 329 -6.01 9.37 -0.82
C VAL A 329 -7.16 10.27 -1.23
N SER A 330 -7.30 10.57 -2.51
CA SER A 330 -8.37 11.46 -2.97
C SER A 330 -9.76 10.80 -2.79
N ALA A 331 -10.78 11.61 -2.52
CA ALA A 331 -12.17 11.14 -2.50
C ALA A 331 -12.60 10.54 -3.85
N SER A 332 -12.14 11.15 -4.95
CA SER A 332 -12.34 10.64 -6.31
C SER A 332 -11.73 9.26 -6.56
N THR A 333 -10.66 8.87 -5.84
CA THR A 333 -10.09 7.51 -5.91
C THR A 333 -11.06 6.48 -5.35
N PHE A 334 -11.66 6.76 -4.19
CA PHE A 334 -12.67 5.88 -3.59
C PHE A 334 -13.92 5.83 -4.46
N ASP A 335 -14.40 6.97 -4.94
CA ASP A 335 -15.60 7.00 -5.78
C ASP A 335 -15.38 6.25 -7.11
N LYS A 336 -14.17 6.36 -7.69
CA LYS A 336 -13.75 5.53 -8.82
C LYS A 336 -13.79 4.04 -8.45
N MET A 337 -13.21 3.64 -7.31
CA MET A 337 -13.25 2.25 -6.86
C MET A 337 -14.69 1.72 -6.79
N CYS A 338 -15.63 2.48 -6.23
CA CYS A 338 -17.06 2.14 -6.22
C CYS A 338 -17.65 2.05 -7.64
N ALA A 339 -17.22 2.90 -8.58
CA ALA A 339 -17.60 2.79 -10.00
C ALA A 339 -17.10 1.48 -10.62
N ASP A 340 -15.85 1.10 -10.35
CA ASP A 340 -15.24 -0.14 -10.86
C ASP A 340 -15.93 -1.37 -10.26
N MET A 341 -16.34 -1.31 -8.98
CA MET A 341 -17.12 -2.36 -8.32
C MET A 341 -18.49 -2.53 -8.97
N LYS A 342 -19.20 -1.44 -9.27
CA LYS A 342 -20.48 -1.49 -10.01
C LYS A 342 -20.36 -2.06 -11.42
N ALA A 343 -19.16 -1.99 -12.01
CA ALA A 343 -18.88 -2.52 -13.33
C ALA A 343 -18.54 -4.02 -13.35
N GLN A 344 -18.47 -4.69 -12.20
CA GLN A 344 -18.22 -6.14 -12.15
C GLN A 344 -19.44 -6.94 -12.61
N ARG A 345 -19.25 -8.25 -12.82
CA ARG A 345 -20.38 -9.16 -13.10
C ARG A 345 -21.26 -9.32 -11.88
N ASP A 346 -20.62 -9.52 -10.73
CA ASP A 346 -21.31 -9.73 -9.48
C ASP A 346 -21.84 -8.40 -8.93
N ASP A 347 -22.93 -8.47 -8.16
CA ASP A 347 -23.50 -7.28 -7.53
C ASP A 347 -22.74 -6.94 -6.25
N MET A 348 -21.80 -6.01 -6.36
CA MET A 348 -20.99 -5.56 -5.23
C MET A 348 -21.64 -4.44 -4.41
N SER A 349 -22.95 -4.20 -4.56
CA SER A 349 -23.65 -3.08 -3.90
C SER A 349 -23.53 -3.10 -2.37
N ASP A 350 -23.45 -4.28 -1.76
CA ASP A 350 -23.31 -4.48 -0.31
C ASP A 350 -21.91 -4.09 0.23
N ASP A 351 -20.94 -3.81 -0.65
CA ASP A 351 -19.59 -3.35 -0.31
C ASP A 351 -19.33 -1.90 -0.78
N LEU A 352 -20.36 -1.14 -1.19
CA LEU A 352 -20.20 0.26 -1.64
C LEU A 352 -20.20 1.30 -0.51
N TYR A 353 -20.16 0.86 0.74
CA TYR A 353 -20.17 1.70 1.93
C TYR A 353 -19.18 1.15 2.96
N ALA A 354 -18.79 2.00 3.91
CA ALA A 354 -17.89 1.58 4.98
C ALA A 354 -18.59 0.63 5.97
N HIS A 355 -17.97 -0.54 6.19
CA HIS A 355 -18.38 -1.45 7.26
C HIS A 355 -17.89 -0.94 8.62
N GLY A 356 -18.53 -1.37 9.71
CA GLY A 356 -18.03 -1.06 11.05
C GLY A 356 -16.70 -1.75 11.33
N SER A 357 -15.80 -1.09 12.05
CA SER A 357 -14.56 -1.67 12.53
C SER A 357 -14.78 -2.53 13.76
N ARG A 358 -14.20 -3.73 13.83
CA ARG A 358 -14.11 -4.53 15.07
C ARG A 358 -13.14 -3.91 16.09
N ILE A 359 -13.30 -4.28 17.36
CA ILE A 359 -12.34 -3.91 18.42
C ILE A 359 -10.97 -4.55 18.14
N VAL A 360 -9.89 -3.89 18.54
CA VAL A 360 -8.53 -4.45 18.40
C VAL A 360 -8.45 -5.80 19.12
N VAL A 361 -7.82 -6.79 18.46
CA VAL A 361 -7.59 -8.12 19.03
C VAL A 361 -6.79 -7.99 20.33
N SER A 362 -7.21 -8.69 21.40
CA SER A 362 -6.42 -8.79 22.64
C SER A 362 -5.12 -9.56 22.42
N ASP A 363 -4.05 -9.24 23.15
CA ASP A 363 -2.74 -9.89 23.01
C ASP A 363 -2.80 -11.43 23.07
N ALA A 364 -3.66 -12.00 23.91
CA ALA A 364 -3.90 -13.44 24.03
C ALA A 364 -4.40 -14.13 22.74
N LEU A 365 -5.00 -13.39 21.81
CA LEU A 365 -5.54 -13.88 20.54
C LEU A 365 -4.73 -13.41 19.33
N ALA A 366 -3.79 -12.47 19.54
CA ALA A 366 -2.89 -11.99 18.52
C ALA A 366 -1.72 -12.99 18.36
N ALA A 367 -1.43 -13.38 17.13
CA ALA A 367 -0.31 -14.25 16.82
C ALA A 367 1.02 -13.61 17.28
N ASN A 368 2.03 -14.43 17.58
CA ASN A 368 3.39 -13.98 17.92
C ASN A 368 4.38 -14.11 16.74
N ASN A 369 3.86 -14.35 15.53
CA ASN A 369 4.63 -14.68 14.34
C ASN A 369 4.74 -13.52 13.33
N GLN A 370 4.57 -12.28 13.81
CA GLN A 370 4.70 -11.08 12.98
C GLN A 370 6.08 -11.04 12.29
N VAL A 371 6.05 -10.77 10.99
CA VAL A 371 7.23 -10.51 10.18
C VAL A 371 7.11 -9.10 9.64
N ASN A 372 8.00 -8.22 10.06
CA ASN A 372 8.11 -6.87 9.52
C ASN A 372 9.11 -6.89 8.36
N ARG A 373 8.70 -6.41 7.18
CA ARG A 373 9.61 -6.21 6.04
C ARG A 373 9.53 -4.76 5.61
N ASP A 374 10.68 -4.20 5.22
CA ASP A 374 10.76 -2.88 4.59
C ASP A 374 10.43 -2.92 3.08
N ARG A 375 10.02 -4.07 2.51
CA ARG A 375 9.84 -4.24 1.04
C ARG A 375 8.82 -5.31 0.66
N TYR A 376 7.99 -4.97 -0.34
CA TYR A 376 7.06 -5.86 -1.07
C TYR A 376 7.70 -6.41 -2.35
#